data_AF-A0A9E0NI39-F1
#
_entry.id   AF-A0A9E0NI39-F1
#
_cell.length_a   1.000
_cell.length_b   1.000
_cell.length_c   1.000
_cell.angle_alpha   90.00
_cell.angle_beta   90.00
_cell.angle_gamma   90.00
#
_symmetry.space_group_name_H-M   'P 1'
#
loop_
_entity.id
_entity.type
_entity.pdbx_description
1 polymer ?
#
loop_
_entity_poly.entity_id
_entity_poly.type
_entity_poly.pdbx_seq_one_letter_code
_entity_poly.pdbx_strand_id
1 'polypeptide(L)' 'RDWLLASGFSAADLYLLMMVRWGRTLPRPARDLPVLAAHAARVLARPAVRETFELEGLSAPYV' A
#
# COMPACT_ATOMS: atom_id res chain seq x y z
N ARG A 1 2.77 11.39 10.30
CA ARG A 1 1.37 10.95 10.55
C ARG A 1 1.28 9.49 10.13
N ASP A 2 0.53 8.67 10.86
CA ASP A 2 0.50 7.23 10.62
C ASP A 2 -0.47 6.82 9.51
N TRP A 3 -1.55 7.58 9.32
CA TRP A 3 -2.55 7.40 8.28
C TRP A 3 -2.82 8.72 7.56
N LEU A 4 -3.50 8.66 6.41
CA LEU A 4 -3.82 9.85 5.61
C LEU A 4 -4.78 10.81 6.32
N LEU A 5 -5.76 10.26 7.03
CA LEU A 5 -6.74 11.04 7.78
C LEU A 5 -6.39 11.04 9.28
N ALA A 6 -6.67 12.17 9.94
CA ALA A 6 -6.45 12.29 11.39
C ALA A 6 -7.34 11.34 12.21
N SER A 7 -8.49 10.93 11.64
CA SER A 7 -9.41 9.96 12.23
C SER A 7 -8.87 8.52 12.22
N GLY A 8 -7.74 8.26 11.57
CA GLY A 8 -7.09 6.95 11.54
C GLY A 8 -7.17 6.26 10.17
N PHE A 9 -6.99 4.93 10.18
CA PHE A 9 -7.02 4.10 8.99
C PHE A 9 -8.38 4.18 8.29
N SER A 10 -8.36 4.35 6.98
CA SER A 10 -9.56 4.52 6.17
C SER A 10 -9.39 3.93 4.77
N ALA A 11 -10.45 3.97 3.96
CA ALA A 11 -10.40 3.59 2.56
C ALA A 11 -9.36 4.40 1.76
N ALA A 12 -9.02 5.62 2.18
CA ALA A 12 -7.98 6.42 1.54
C ALA A 12 -6.61 5.73 1.60
N ASP A 13 -6.30 5.03 2.70
CA ASP A 13 -5.02 4.34 2.87
C ASP A 13 -4.94 3.09 1.98
N LEU A 14 -6.06 2.38 1.79
CA LEU A 14 -6.17 1.28 0.84
C LEU A 14 -6.00 1.76 -0.61
N TYR A 15 -6.61 2.90 -0.93
CA TYR A 15 -6.49 3.49 -2.26
C TYR A 15 -5.06 3.96 -2.55
N LEU A 16 -4.39 4.58 -1.57
CA LEU A 16 -2.98 4.94 -1.68
C LEU A 16 -2.09 3.71 -1.87
N LEU A 17 -2.35 2.60 -1.16
CA LEU A 17 -1.63 1.35 -1.40
C LEU A 17 -1.74 0.91 -2.87
N MET A 18 -2.92 1.01 -3.47
CA MET A 18 -3.11 0.67 -4.89
C MET A 18 -2.33 1.60 -5.83
N MET A 19 -2.28 2.90 -5.53
CA MET A 19 -1.46 3.85 -6.30
C MET A 19 0.03 3.48 -6.24
N VAL A 20 0.54 3.14 -5.05
CA VAL A 20 1.93 2.68 -4.90
C VAL A 20 2.15 1.38 -5.68
N ARG A 21 1.25 0.41 -5.55
CA ARG A 21 1.32 -0.90 -6.22
C ARG A 21 1.29 -0.78 -7.74
N TRP A 22 0.35 -0.04 -8.31
CA TRP A 22 0.23 0.10 -9.77
C TRP A 22 1.35 0.97 -10.35
N GLY A 23 1.87 1.92 -9.57
CA GLY A 23 2.99 2.78 -9.95
C GLY A 23 4.38 2.12 -9.91
N ARG A 24 4.49 0.84 -9.53
CA ARG A 24 5.79 0.15 -9.32
C ARG A 24 6.69 0.05 -10.56
N THR A 25 6.14 0.25 -11.75
CA THR A 25 6.86 0.23 -13.04
C THR A 25 7.11 1.62 -13.63
N LEU A 26 6.72 2.70 -12.93
CA LEU A 26 6.98 4.06 -13.39
C LEU A 26 8.48 4.41 -13.29
N PRO A 27 8.96 5.42 -14.05
CA PRO A 27 10.36 5.85 -13.98
C PRO A 27 10.83 6.28 -12.57
N ARG A 28 9.89 6.73 -11.73
CA ARG A 28 10.11 7.01 -10.31
C ARG A 28 9.00 6.34 -9.49
N PRO A 29 9.16 5.06 -9.11
CA PRO A 29 8.18 4.34 -8.32
C PRO A 29 7.91 5.02 -6.98
N ALA A 30 6.65 5.03 -6.55
CA ALA A 30 6.27 5.63 -5.28
C ALA A 30 6.92 4.94 -4.06
N ARG A 31 7.26 3.65 -4.19
CA ARG A 31 8.00 2.88 -3.17
C ARG A 31 9.41 3.40 -2.89
N ASP A 32 9.98 4.23 -3.76
CA ASP A 32 11.31 4.82 -3.55
C ASP A 32 11.24 6.06 -2.64
N LEU A 33 10.02 6.58 -2.37
CA LEU A 33 9.79 7.67 -1.44
C LEU A 33 9.61 7.09 -0.02
N PRO A 34 10.52 7.36 0.94
CA PRO A 34 10.55 6.64 2.22
C PRO A 34 9.23 6.68 3.02
N VAL A 35 8.53 7.81 2.98
CA VAL A 35 7.25 7.99 3.70
C VAL A 35 6.14 7.14 3.06
N LEU A 36 6.11 7.04 1.73
CA LEU A 36 5.14 6.22 1.02
C LEU A 36 5.46 4.74 1.16
N ALA A 37 6.74 4.36 1.13
CA ALA A 37 7.18 2.99 1.38
C ALA A 37 6.74 2.51 2.78
N ALA A 38 6.97 3.34 3.81
CA ALA A 38 6.58 3.04 5.19
C ALA A 38 5.05 3.01 5.38
N HIS A 39 4.31 3.84 4.65
CA HIS A 39 2.84 3.78 4.65
C HIS A 39 2.33 2.48 3.99
N ALA A 40 2.82 2.16 2.78
CA ALA A 40 2.44 0.96 2.06
C ALA A 40 2.78 -0.31 2.85
N ALA A 41 3.95 -0.37 3.49
CA ALA A 41 4.35 -1.47 4.36
C ALA A 41 3.36 -1.67 5.52
N ARG A 42 2.87 -0.60 6.15
CA ARG A 42 1.85 -0.67 7.21
C ARG A 42 0.51 -1.20 6.69
N VAL A 43 0.07 -0.79 5.51
CA VAL A 43 -1.18 -1.28 4.92
C VAL A 43 -1.05 -2.76 4.53
N LEU A 44 0.06 -3.15 3.90
CA LEU A 44 0.36 -4.56 3.56
C LEU A 44 0.50 -5.46 4.80
N ALA A 45 0.92 -4.89 5.94
CA ALA A 45 1.04 -5.63 7.19
C ALA A 45 -0.32 -6.00 7.82
N ARG A 46 -1.46 -5.55 7.28
CA ARG A 46 -2.79 -5.88 7.80
C ARG A 46 -3.24 -7.28 7.33
N PRO A 47 -3.76 -8.15 8.23
CA PRO A 47 -4.22 -9.50 7.86
C PRO A 47 -5.23 -9.51 6.72
N ALA A 48 -6.25 -8.64 6.78
CA ALA A 48 -7.28 -8.55 5.74
C ALA A 48 -6.71 -8.17 4.36
N VAL A 49 -5.63 -7.38 4.31
CA VAL A 49 -4.98 -7.01 3.04
C VAL A 49 -4.21 -8.20 2.46
N ARG A 50 -3.50 -8.95 3.31
CA ARG A 50 -2.82 -10.18 2.89
C ARG A 50 -3.81 -11.22 2.37
N GLU A 51 -4.88 -11.47 3.13
CA GLU A 51 -5.95 -12.39 2.74
C GLU A 51 -6.60 -11.97 1.42
N THR A 52 -6.90 -10.67 1.24
CA THR A 52 -7.44 -10.16 -0.02
C THR A 52 -6.48 -10.41 -1.17
N PHE A 53 -5.18 -10.18 -0.99
CA PHE A 53 -4.19 -10.41 -2.03
C PHE A 53 -4.06 -11.90 -2.38
N GLU A 54 -4.17 -12.79 -1.39
CA GLU A 54 -4.21 -14.24 -1.61
C GLU A 54 -5.46 -14.65 -2.40
N LEU A 55 -6.65 -14.15 -2.01
CA LEU A 55 -7.92 -14.41 -2.69
C LEU A 55 -7.94 -13.87 -4.13
N GLU A 56 -7.29 -12.72 -4.37
CA GLU A 56 -7.15 -12.11 -5.70
C GLU A 56 -5.99 -12.71 -6.53
N GLY A 57 -5.22 -13.66 -5.97
CA GLY A 57 -4.10 -14.30 -6.68
C GLY A 57 -2.91 -13.38 -6.94
N LEU A 58 -2.70 -12.36 -6.12
CA LEU A 58 -1.61 -11.40 -6.27
C LEU A 58 -0.32 -11.95 -5.65
N SER A 59 0.78 -11.88 -6.40
CA SER A 59 2.12 -12.27 -5.95
C SER A 59 3.05 -11.09 -5.72
N ALA A 60 4.07 -11.30 -4.89
CA ALA A 60 5.14 -10.35 -4.65
C ALA A 60 6.05 -10.18 -5.89
N PRO A 61 6.68 -9.01 -6.09
CA PRO A 61 6.64 -7.82 -5.23
C PRO A 61 5.31 -7.06 -5.33
N TYR A 62 4.73 -6.72 -4.17
CA TYR A 62 3.43 -6.05 -4.10
C TYR A 62 3.49 -4.56 -4.42
N VAL A 63 4.61 -3.90 -4.15
CA VAL A 63 4.87 -2.48 -4.39
C VAL A 63 6.22 -2.29 -5.04
#